data_AF-A0A7J5D3U4-F1
#
_entry.id   AF-A0A7J5D3U4-F1
#
_cell.length_a   1.000
_cell.length_b   1.000
_cell.length_c   1.000
_cell.angle_alpha   90.00
_cell.angle_beta   90.00
_cell.angle_gamma   90.00
#
_symmetry.space_group_name_H-M   'P 1'
#
loop_
_entity.id
_entity.type
_entity.pdbx_description
1 polymer ?
#
loop_
_entity_poly.entity_id
_entity_poly.type
_entity_poly.pdbx_seq_one_letter_code
_entity_poly.pdbx_strand_id
1 'polypeptide(L)'
;MWQEVPPLLFGDADDSFQGVIPPEYIPNRIVIPTLEEIRALKEVGSKALVVIIDLMSGCGHRNGEAFAANLEGMDGRGRRVPHHRADRAEDPPAFPAQAPQGR
;
A
#
# COMPACT_ATOMS: atom_id res chain seq x y z
N MET A 1 35.52 21.29 -35.44
CA MET A 1 36.28 21.35 -34.18
C MET A 1 35.26 21.57 -33.07
N TRP A 2 34.74 20.48 -32.50
CA TRP A 2 33.80 20.55 -31.40
C TRP A 2 34.61 20.85 -30.14
N GLN A 3 34.30 21.94 -29.45
CA GLN A 3 34.88 22.20 -28.13
C GLN A 3 34.32 21.16 -27.17
N GLU A 4 35.21 20.41 -26.52
CA GLU A 4 34.86 19.58 -25.39
C GLU A 4 34.27 20.50 -24.31
N VAL A 5 32.98 20.34 -24.07
CA VAL A 5 32.30 20.94 -22.94
C VAL A 5 32.88 20.28 -21.69
N PRO A 6 33.42 21.04 -20.72
CA PRO A 6 33.85 20.49 -19.44
C PRO A 6 32.69 19.69 -18.82
N PRO A 7 32.93 18.62 -18.06
CA PRO A 7 31.87 17.89 -17.38
C PRO A 7 31.34 18.76 -16.22
N LEU A 8 30.56 19.78 -16.55
CA LEU A 8 29.48 20.29 -15.73
C LEU A 8 28.18 19.73 -16.33
N LEU A 9 28.17 18.41 -16.50
CA LEU A 9 26.96 17.68 -16.82
C LEU A 9 26.26 17.50 -15.48
N PHE A 10 25.18 18.26 -15.30
CA PHE A 10 24.12 17.96 -14.37
C PHE A 10 23.72 16.49 -14.57
N GLY A 11 24.39 15.59 -13.85
CA GLY A 11 24.00 14.22 -13.66
C GLY A 11 23.11 14.21 -12.44
N ASP A 12 21.87 13.77 -12.64
CA ASP A 12 20.81 13.69 -11.65
C ASP A 12 21.34 13.25 -10.28
N ALA A 13 21.16 14.13 -9.29
CA ALA A 13 21.32 13.97 -7.84
C ALA A 13 22.40 12.97 -7.41
N ASP A 14 23.46 13.48 -6.75
CA ASP A 14 24.28 12.68 -5.86
C ASP A 14 23.41 11.64 -5.14
N ASP A 15 23.79 10.36 -5.21
CA ASP A 15 23.06 9.30 -4.53
C ASP A 15 22.83 9.74 -3.09
N SER A 16 21.57 9.99 -2.72
CA SER A 16 21.23 10.52 -1.39
C SER A 16 21.60 9.53 -0.27
N PHE A 17 21.91 8.29 -0.65
CA PHE A 17 22.39 7.24 0.24
C PHE A 17 23.92 7.11 0.23
N GLN A 18 24.66 7.94 -0.51
CA GLN A 18 26.12 7.92 -0.51
C GLN A 18 26.65 8.23 0.89
N GLY A 19 27.36 7.27 1.49
CA GLY A 19 27.86 7.36 2.87
C GLY A 19 26.84 7.00 3.96
N VAL A 20 25.62 6.62 3.59
CA VAL A 20 24.63 6.09 4.55
C VAL A 20 25.02 4.66 4.90
N ILE A 21 25.26 4.42 6.19
CA ILE A 21 25.44 3.09 6.74
C ILE A 21 24.05 2.45 6.86
N PRO A 22 23.79 1.31 6.21
CA PRO A 22 22.50 0.64 6.33
C PRO A 22 22.31 0.18 7.78
N PRO A 23 21.13 0.40 8.38
CA PRO A 23 20.87 -0.09 9.72
C PRO A 23 20.90 -1.62 9.73
N GLU A 24 21.60 -2.19 10.71
CA GLU A 24 21.51 -3.62 10.98
C GLU A 24 20.15 -3.91 11.63
N TYR A 25 19.40 -4.85 11.06
CA TYR A 25 18.15 -5.29 11.67
C TYR A 25 18.46 -6.18 12.88
N ILE A 26 18.34 -5.59 14.07
CA ILE A 26 18.46 -6.31 15.33
C ILE A 26 17.02 -6.59 15.84
N PRO A 27 16.52 -7.83 15.70
CA PRO A 27 15.15 -8.15 16.12
C PRO A 27 15.03 -8.06 17.64
N ASN A 28 14.26 -7.09 18.10
CA ASN A 28 13.84 -7.02 19.49
C ASN A 28 12.61 -7.91 19.70
N ARG A 29 12.57 -8.62 20.83
CA ARG A 29 11.40 -9.40 21.23
C ARG A 29 10.24 -8.43 21.51
N ILE A 30 9.19 -8.52 20.71
CA ILE A 30 7.94 -7.79 20.93
C ILE A 30 6.90 -8.70 21.57
N VAL A 31 6.11 -8.13 22.47
CA VAL A 31 4.94 -8.81 23.06
C VAL A 31 3.73 -8.44 22.24
N ILE A 32 3.05 -9.44 21.68
CA ILE A 32 1.75 -9.26 21.03
C ILE A 32 0.69 -9.40 22.14
N PRO A 33 -0.20 -8.41 22.33
CA PRO A 33 -1.28 -8.52 23.29
C PRO A 33 -2.20 -9.71 22.98
N THR A 34 -2.64 -10.38 24.03
CA THR A 34 -3.67 -11.43 23.96
C THR A 34 -5.05 -10.83 23.72
N LEU A 35 -6.02 -11.68 23.34
CA LEU A 35 -7.39 -11.24 23.12
C LEU A 35 -8.04 -10.74 24.42
N GLU A 36 -7.74 -11.38 25.55
CA GLU A 36 -8.20 -10.98 26.88
C GLU A 36 -7.66 -9.60 27.26
N GLU A 37 -6.38 -9.33 27.01
CA GLU A 37 -5.77 -8.02 27.27
C GLU A 37 -6.39 -6.93 26.39
N ILE A 38 -6.65 -7.23 25.11
CA ILE A 38 -7.34 -6.31 24.20
C ILE A 38 -8.75 -6.00 24.72
N ARG A 39 -9.49 -7.01 25.19
CA ARG A 39 -10.83 -6.81 25.77
C ARG A 39 -10.79 -5.92 27.01
N ALA A 40 -9.86 -6.20 27.93
CA ALA A 40 -9.68 -5.39 29.13
C ALA A 40 -9.35 -3.92 28.79
N LEU A 41 -8.51 -3.67 27.78
CA LEU A 41 -8.22 -2.32 27.29
C LEU A 41 -9.46 -1.62 26.71
N LYS A 42 -10.32 -2.37 26.01
CA LYS A 42 -11.56 -1.82 25.45
C LYS A 42 -12.60 -1.48 26.52
N GLU A 43 -12.63 -2.18 27.64
CA GLU A 43 -13.56 -1.92 28.74
C GLU A 43 -13.29 -0.60 29.47
N VAL A 44 -12.02 -0.23 29.63
CA VAL A 44 -11.61 1.03 30.28
C VAL A 44 -11.35 2.17 29.31
N GLY A 45 -11.24 1.87 28.01
CA GLY A 45 -10.89 2.82 26.96
C GLY A 45 -12.00 3.81 26.62
N SER A 46 -11.62 5.00 26.16
CA SER A 46 -12.58 5.93 25.55
C SER A 46 -13.14 5.35 24.25
N LYS A 47 -14.34 5.79 23.85
CA LYS A 47 -14.96 5.35 22.58
C LYS A 47 -14.05 5.53 21.37
N ALA A 48 -13.31 6.65 21.31
CA ALA A 48 -12.35 6.90 20.24
C ALA A 48 -11.20 5.88 20.25
N LEU A 49 -10.63 5.60 21.43
CA LEU A 49 -9.56 4.63 21.58
C LEU A 49 -10.01 3.21 21.21
N VAL A 50 -11.23 2.83 21.59
CA VAL A 50 -11.83 1.53 21.24
C VAL A 50 -11.89 1.33 19.72
N VAL A 51 -12.30 2.35 18.97
CA VAL A 51 -12.34 2.30 17.49
C VAL A 51 -10.93 2.12 16.92
N ILE A 52 -9.93 2.83 17.44
CA ILE A 52 -8.53 2.68 17.01
C ILE A 52 -8.02 1.27 17.30
N ILE A 53 -8.29 0.73 18.49
CA ILE A 53 -7.92 -0.65 18.85
C ILE A 53 -8.54 -1.63 17.85
N ASP A 54 -9.83 -1.48 17.53
CA ASP A 54 -10.51 -2.38 16.58
C ASP A 54 -9.96 -2.29 15.15
N LEU A 55 -9.60 -1.09 14.69
CA LEU A 55 -8.93 -0.92 13.40
C LEU A 55 -7.54 -1.58 13.37
N MET A 56 -6.78 -1.48 14.46
CA MET A 56 -5.44 -2.05 14.54
C MET A 56 -5.46 -3.57 14.71
N SER A 57 -6.20 -4.11 15.68
CA SER A 57 -6.21 -5.55 15.95
C SER A 57 -7.14 -6.34 15.02
N GLY A 58 -8.19 -5.71 14.50
CA GLY A 58 -9.18 -6.36 13.64
C GLY A 58 -8.86 -6.24 12.16
N CYS A 59 -8.38 -5.08 11.71
CA CYS A 59 -8.08 -4.82 10.29
C CYS A 59 -6.57 -4.77 9.98
N GLY A 60 -5.70 -4.82 11.01
CA GLY A 60 -4.25 -4.78 10.83
C GLY A 60 -3.69 -3.39 10.54
N HIS A 61 -4.45 -2.33 10.80
CA HIS A 61 -3.98 -0.97 10.56
C HIS A 61 -2.77 -0.64 11.43
N ARG A 62 -1.79 0.04 10.83
CA ARG A 62 -0.74 0.71 11.61
C ARG A 62 -1.32 1.93 12.29
N ASN A 63 -0.68 2.40 13.36
CA ASN A 63 -1.21 3.49 14.18
C ASN A 63 -1.59 4.75 13.37
N GLY A 64 -0.76 5.11 12.37
CA GLY A 64 -1.04 6.23 11.47
C GLY A 64 -2.23 6.00 10.53
N GLU A 65 -2.44 4.77 10.06
CA GLU A 65 -3.57 4.41 9.19
C GLU A 65 -4.88 4.36 9.98
N ALA A 66 -4.85 3.80 11.19
CA ALA A 66 -6.01 3.76 12.07
C ALA A 66 -6.51 5.17 12.42
N PHE A 67 -5.58 6.12 12.63
CA PHE A 67 -5.93 7.51 12.93
C PHE A 67 -6.44 8.29 11.70
N ALA A 68 -5.98 7.94 10.50
CA ALA A 68 -6.40 8.56 9.25
C ALA A 68 -7.64 7.89 8.62
N ALA A 69 -8.19 6.85 9.24
CA ALA A 69 -9.28 6.08 8.67
C ALA A 69 -10.54 6.93 8.45
N ASN A 70 -11.08 6.89 7.23
CA ASN A 70 -12.33 7.54 6.91
C ASN A 70 -13.52 6.67 7.37
N LEU A 71 -14.08 7.00 8.53
CA LEU A 71 -15.22 6.27 9.11
C LEU A 71 -16.53 6.48 8.33
N GLU A 72 -16.66 7.56 7.57
CA GLU A 72 -17.88 7.84 6.79
C GLU A 72 -18.13 6.81 5.68
N GLY A 73 -17.07 6.19 5.16
CA GLY A 73 -17.18 5.14 4.15
C GLY A 73 -17.51 3.75 4.69
N MET A 74 -17.47 3.55 6.02
CA MET A 74 -17.59 2.23 6.64
C MET A 74 -19.04 1.77 6.81
N ASP A 75 -20.02 2.67 6.74
CA ASP A 75 -21.44 2.35 6.94
C ASP A 75 -22.10 1.66 5.73
N GLY A 76 -21.32 1.34 4.69
CA GLY A 76 -21.81 0.70 3.47
C GLY A 76 -22.67 1.59 2.58
N ARG A 77 -22.91 2.86 2.95
CA ARG A 77 -23.55 3.87 2.07
C ARG A 77 -22.50 4.50 1.19
N GLY A 78 -21.85 3.65 0.39
CA GLY A 78 -20.84 4.08 -0.56
C GLY A 78 -21.42 5.14 -1.49
N ARG A 79 -20.95 6.38 -1.37
CA ARG A 79 -20.81 7.24 -2.55
C ARG A 79 -19.87 6.46 -3.47
N ARG A 80 -20.42 5.87 -4.53
CA ARG A 80 -19.63 5.25 -5.59
C ARG A 80 -18.67 6.32 -6.10
N VAL A 81 -17.42 6.25 -5.66
CA VAL A 81 -16.32 6.97 -6.30
C VAL A 81 -16.25 6.38 -7.71
N PRO A 82 -16.41 7.16 -8.78
CA PRO A 82 -16.24 6.64 -10.12
C PRO A 82 -14.79 6.19 -10.24
N HIS A 83 -14.55 4.88 -10.16
CA HIS A 83 -13.33 4.33 -10.68
C HIS A 83 -13.40 4.59 -12.19
N HIS A 84 -12.45 5.37 -12.72
CA HIS A 84 -12.06 5.24 -14.11
C HIS A 84 -11.53 3.82 -14.29
N ARG A 85 -12.46 2.88 -14.46
CA ARG A 85 -12.19 1.56 -14.99
C ARG A 85 -11.70 1.86 -16.39
N ALA A 86 -10.38 1.78 -16.59
CA ALA A 86 -9.84 1.66 -17.93
C ALA A 86 -10.66 0.58 -18.61
N ASP A 87 -11.37 0.99 -19.66
CA ASP A 87 -12.25 0.14 -20.42
C ASP A 87 -11.50 -1.17 -20.70
N ARG A 88 -12.09 -2.30 -20.30
CA ARG A 88 -11.66 -3.58 -20.83
C ARG A 88 -11.80 -3.42 -22.34
N ALA A 89 -10.67 -3.26 -23.02
CA ALA A 89 -10.59 -3.50 -24.44
C ALA A 89 -11.31 -4.82 -24.68
N GLU A 90 -12.31 -4.76 -25.55
CA GLU A 90 -13.08 -5.92 -25.96
C GLU A 90 -12.13 -7.07 -26.29
N ASP A 91 -12.54 -8.30 -25.93
CA ASP A 91 -11.80 -9.50 -26.30
C ASP A 91 -11.46 -9.43 -27.80
N PRO A 92 -10.18 -9.59 -28.19
CA PRO A 92 -9.84 -9.64 -29.61
C PRO A 92 -10.63 -10.79 -30.25
N PRO A 93 -11.19 -10.61 -31.46
CA PRO A 93 -11.99 -11.64 -32.10
C PRO A 93 -11.16 -12.92 -32.23
N ALA A 94 -11.75 -14.04 -31.81
CA ALA A 94 -11.14 -15.36 -31.92
C ALA A 94 -10.67 -15.58 -33.36
N PHE A 95 -9.36 -15.84 -33.53
CA PHE A 95 -8.79 -16.23 -34.81
C PHE A 95 -9.59 -17.41 -35.39
N PRO A 96 -10.02 -17.36 -36.66
CA PRO A 96 -10.72 -18.49 -37.25
C PRO A 96 -9.77 -19.69 -37.31
N ALA A 97 -10.25 -20.84 -36.83
CA ALA A 97 -9.56 -22.11 -36.91
C ALA A 97 -9.13 -22.39 -38.35
N GLN A 98 -7.82 -22.52 -38.58
CA GLN A 98 -7.30 -22.95 -39.87
C GLN A 98 -7.77 -24.39 -40.12
N ALA A 99 -8.49 -24.58 -41.22
CA ALA A 99 -8.91 -25.90 -41.67
C ALA A 99 -7.67 -26.78 -41.96
N PRO A 100 -7.72 -28.09 -41.68
CA PRO A 100 -6.60 -28.98 -41.94
C PRO A 100 -6.34 -29.06 -43.45
N GLN A 101 -5.14 -28.66 -43.87
CA GLN A 101 -4.70 -28.86 -45.24
C GLN A 101 -4.52 -30.36 -45.48
N GLY A 102 -5.36 -30.91 -46.35
CA GLY A 102 -5.33 -32.29 -46.79
C GLY A 102 -4.09 -32.63 -47.62
N ARG A 103 -3.84 -33.93 -47.68
CA ARG A 103 -2.74 -34.66 -48.32
C ARG A 103 -2.44 -34.29 -49.77
#